data_AF-A0A835VLT3-F1
#
_entry.id   AF-A0A835VLT3-F1
#
_cell.length_a   1.000
_cell.length_b   1.000
_cell.length_c   1.000
_cell.angle_alpha   90.00
_cell.angle_beta   90.00
_cell.angle_gamma   90.00
#
_symmetry.space_group_name_H-M   'P 1'
#
loop_
_entity.id
_entity.type
_entity.pdbx_description
1 polymer ?
#
loop_
_entity_poly.entity_id
_entity_poly.type
_entity_poly.pdbx_seq_one_letter_code
_entity_poly.pdbx_strand_id
1 'polypeptide(L)'
;MATSIQLRSNGCCPGLSKDCPSSLGFSSGRGSKVVLRTAFRFAGVKVGSTNWKRRAVPVCCDRTVCRSVEKDETVTQDLEGIASELSIVMKFGGSSVATADRMREVAELILSFPEEKPVIVLSAMGKTTNNLCWKLGVKAKAVIIMHIVHYDAFDIGFITSDDFTNADILEATYPALAKKLHSDWIVDPAIPVVTGFIGKGWKSCAVTTLGRGGSDLTATTIGKALGLREIQVWKDVDGVLTCDPNICSNARPIPCLTFEEAAELAYFGSQVLHPQSMRPARESDVPVRVKNSYNPKAPGTLITKERDMSKALLTSIVLKSNITMLDIVSTRMLGQYGFLAKVFSIFEDLGISVDSVATSEVSVSLTLDPSKLWSRELIQQELDHVVEELEKIAVVHLLQHRSIISLIGNVQKSSLILEKAFNVLHKNGVNVQMISQGASKVNISLVVNDSEAKQCVRALHAAFFENGFKDEAREDVVQNGSAKSSLFAANGA
;
A
#
# COMPACT_ATOMS: atom_id res chain seq x y z
N MET A 1 46.61 2.94 -22.33
CA MET A 1 46.02 2.46 -23.59
C MET A 1 44.54 2.84 -23.56
N ALA A 2 44.21 3.94 -24.22
CA ALA A 2 42.85 4.41 -24.40
C ALA A 2 42.39 3.97 -25.79
N THR A 3 41.20 3.38 -25.89
CA THR A 3 40.60 3.01 -27.17
C THR A 3 39.36 3.86 -27.37
N SER A 4 39.52 4.88 -28.19
CA SER A 4 38.47 5.74 -28.72
C SER A 4 37.68 5.01 -29.80
N ILE A 5 36.34 5.09 -29.74
CA ILE A 5 35.48 4.68 -30.84
C ILE A 5 34.99 5.96 -31.54
N GLN A 6 35.51 6.16 -32.75
CA GLN A 6 35.07 7.15 -33.73
C GLN A 6 33.73 6.71 -34.34
N LEU A 7 32.72 7.57 -34.30
CA LEU A 7 31.57 7.48 -35.20
C LEU A 7 31.78 8.49 -36.34
N ARG A 8 31.94 7.94 -37.55
CA ARG A 8 32.01 8.67 -38.82
C ARG A 8 30.64 9.23 -39.17
N SER A 9 30.58 10.53 -39.47
CA SER A 9 29.47 11.15 -40.18
C SER A 9 29.65 10.96 -41.69
N ASN A 10 28.59 10.51 -42.37
CA ASN A 10 28.48 10.59 -43.83
C ASN A 10 27.51 11.73 -44.17
N GLY A 11 27.95 12.63 -45.06
CA GLY A 11 27.16 13.73 -45.66
C GLY A 11 25.98 13.24 -46.52
N CYS A 12 25.10 14.07 -47.06
CA CYS A 12 25.27 15.41 -47.65
C CYS A 12 23.92 16.16 -47.69
N CYS A 13 23.93 17.49 -47.55
CA CYS A 13 23.53 18.44 -48.61
C CYS A 13 23.77 19.90 -48.15
N PRO A 14 24.01 20.84 -49.10
CA PRO A 14 24.89 21.98 -48.90
C PRO A 14 24.18 23.34 -48.82
N GLY A 15 24.88 24.33 -48.26
CA GLY A 15 24.65 25.74 -48.56
C GLY A 15 24.16 26.57 -47.39
N LEU A 16 25.08 27.23 -46.69
CA LEU A 16 25.11 28.68 -46.55
C LEU A 16 26.38 29.10 -45.78
N SER A 17 26.96 30.18 -46.28
CA SER A 17 28.32 30.64 -46.05
C SER A 17 28.58 31.25 -44.68
N LYS A 18 29.80 30.99 -44.19
CA LYS A 18 30.72 31.84 -43.43
C LYS A 18 30.16 33.15 -42.87
N ASP A 19 30.24 33.30 -41.55
CA ASP A 19 31.07 34.32 -40.90
C ASP A 19 31.32 33.94 -39.42
N CYS A 20 32.60 33.73 -39.10
CA CYS A 20 33.19 33.79 -37.74
C CYS A 20 33.70 35.23 -37.51
N PRO A 21 34.14 35.69 -36.31
CA PRO A 21 34.59 34.95 -35.11
C PRO A 21 33.92 35.53 -33.83
N SER A 22 34.25 35.27 -32.56
CA SER A 22 35.49 34.91 -31.87
C SER A 22 35.13 34.68 -30.38
N SER A 23 35.79 33.69 -29.77
CA SER A 23 36.31 33.60 -28.39
C SER A 23 35.70 34.43 -27.24
N LEU A 24 35.48 33.75 -26.10
CA LEU A 24 35.94 34.09 -24.71
C LEU A 24 35.11 33.17 -23.77
N GLY A 25 35.65 32.20 -23.02
CA GLY A 25 36.74 32.32 -22.07
C GLY A 25 36.16 32.47 -20.66
N PHE A 26 35.74 31.38 -20.02
CA PHE A 26 35.23 31.38 -18.64
C PHE A 26 36.38 31.46 -17.63
N SER A 27 36.31 32.42 -16.71
CA SER A 27 37.09 32.42 -15.47
C SER A 27 36.20 32.67 -14.27
N SER A 28 36.56 31.97 -13.19
CA SER A 28 35.89 31.87 -11.89
C SER A 28 36.03 33.13 -11.03
N GLY A 29 34.98 33.49 -10.29
CA GLY A 29 35.05 34.53 -9.26
C GLY A 29 33.83 34.55 -8.34
N ARG A 30 34.09 34.57 -7.03
CA ARG A 30 33.14 34.49 -5.90
C ARG A 30 32.22 35.71 -5.78
N GLY A 31 30.98 35.44 -5.33
CA GLY A 31 30.23 36.19 -4.31
C GLY A 31 29.89 37.66 -4.52
N SER A 32 28.60 37.97 -4.66
CA SER A 32 27.85 38.90 -3.77
C SER A 32 26.41 39.11 -4.26
N LYS A 33 25.48 39.21 -3.30
CA LYS A 33 24.05 39.54 -3.48
C LYS A 33 23.89 40.90 -4.16
N VAL A 34 22.99 40.99 -5.14
CA VAL A 34 22.36 42.26 -5.55
C VAL A 34 20.85 42.04 -5.68
N VAL A 35 20.12 42.77 -4.84
CA VAL A 35 18.67 42.97 -4.89
C VAL A 35 18.40 44.04 -5.94
N LEU A 36 17.49 43.80 -6.89
CA LEU A 36 16.87 44.87 -7.67
C LEU A 36 15.34 44.79 -7.56
N ARG A 37 14.78 45.76 -6.82
CA ARG A 37 13.39 46.20 -6.90
C ARG A 37 13.28 47.15 -8.09
N THR A 38 12.29 46.95 -8.96
CA THR A 38 11.86 47.99 -9.89
C THR A 38 10.35 48.14 -9.81
N ALA A 39 9.92 49.28 -9.26
CA ALA A 39 8.55 49.74 -9.28
C ALA A 39 8.28 50.44 -10.62
N PHE A 40 7.12 50.20 -11.22
CA PHE A 40 6.57 51.08 -12.25
C PHE A 40 5.13 51.46 -11.92
N ARG A 41 4.88 52.77 -12.03
CA ARG A 41 3.68 53.51 -11.64
C ARG A 41 2.50 53.21 -12.55
N PHE A 42 1.31 53.17 -11.95
CA PHE A 42 0.02 53.26 -12.64
C PHE A 42 -0.36 54.73 -12.89
N ALA A 43 -0.82 55.02 -14.11
CA ALA A 43 -1.74 56.12 -14.41
C ALA A 43 -2.61 55.65 -15.60
N GLY A 44 -3.92 55.49 -15.35
CA GLY A 44 -4.86 54.89 -16.30
C GLY A 44 -5.49 55.87 -17.28
N VAL A 45 -6.09 55.33 -18.35
CA VAL A 45 -7.21 55.95 -19.08
C VAL A 45 -8.13 54.85 -19.66
N LYS A 46 -9.42 55.20 -19.66
CA LYS A 46 -10.69 54.54 -19.98
C LYS A 46 -10.79 53.56 -21.16
N VAL A 47 -11.72 52.63 -20.96
CA VAL A 47 -12.34 51.68 -21.89
C VAL A 47 -13.10 52.39 -23.02
N GLY A 48 -12.94 51.89 -24.25
CA GLY A 48 -13.76 52.24 -25.42
C GLY A 48 -13.80 51.06 -26.41
N SER A 49 -15.02 50.63 -26.74
CA SER A 49 -15.40 49.59 -27.70
C SER A 49 -14.88 49.82 -29.12
N THR A 50 -14.52 48.76 -29.86
CA THR A 50 -15.09 48.42 -31.20
C THR A 50 -14.36 47.26 -31.90
N ASN A 51 -15.17 46.51 -32.67
CA ASN A 51 -14.88 45.34 -33.50
C ASN A 51 -13.66 45.46 -34.43
N TRP A 52 -12.79 44.45 -34.44
CA TRP A 52 -11.78 44.26 -35.48
C TRP A 52 -11.97 42.92 -36.21
N LYS A 53 -12.40 43.01 -37.47
CA LYS A 53 -12.21 41.98 -38.51
C LYS A 53 -10.71 41.78 -38.73
N ARG A 54 -10.22 40.54 -38.64
CA ARG A 54 -8.87 40.18 -39.14
C ARG A 54 -9.00 39.38 -40.43
N ARG A 55 -8.47 39.94 -41.53
CA ARG A 55 -8.02 39.18 -42.70
C ARG A 55 -6.72 38.48 -42.33
N ALA A 56 -6.65 37.17 -42.59
CA ALA A 56 -5.45 36.37 -42.47
C ALA A 56 -4.67 36.37 -43.81
N VAL A 57 -3.34 36.35 -43.72
CA VAL A 57 -2.42 35.94 -44.80
C VAL A 57 -1.61 34.76 -44.22
N PRO A 58 -1.38 33.67 -44.97
CA PRO A 58 -0.96 32.39 -44.41
C PRO A 58 0.56 32.27 -44.31
N VAL A 59 1.03 31.58 -43.27
CA VAL A 59 2.36 30.95 -43.24
C VAL A 59 2.12 29.45 -43.12
N CYS A 60 2.52 28.74 -44.17
CA CYS A 60 2.50 27.28 -44.23
C CYS A 60 3.61 26.71 -43.34
N CYS A 61 3.25 25.81 -42.43
CA CYS A 61 4.18 24.84 -41.85
C CYS A 61 3.52 23.46 -41.96
N ASP A 62 4.31 22.48 -42.41
CA ASP A 62 3.84 21.19 -42.90
C ASP A 62 3.09 20.36 -41.85
N ARG A 63 2.09 19.63 -42.36
CA ARG A 63 1.10 18.83 -41.63
C ARG A 63 1.74 17.63 -40.93
N THR A 64 1.43 17.46 -39.64
CA THR A 64 0.79 16.23 -39.17
C THR A 64 -0.25 16.61 -38.12
N VAL A 65 -1.49 16.20 -38.35
CA VAL A 65 -2.71 16.77 -37.76
C VAL A 65 -2.93 16.24 -36.34
N CYS A 66 -2.89 17.14 -35.35
CA CYS A 66 -3.59 16.93 -34.08
C CYS A 66 -5.09 17.07 -34.34
N ARG A 67 -5.83 15.94 -34.37
CA ARG A 67 -7.29 15.99 -34.30
C ARG A 67 -7.71 16.13 -32.84
N SER A 68 -8.53 17.14 -32.61
CA SER A 68 -9.34 17.33 -31.40
C SER A 68 -10.07 16.03 -31.05
N VAL A 69 -9.87 15.54 -29.84
CA VAL A 69 -10.63 14.43 -29.27
C VAL A 69 -12.01 14.97 -28.92
N GLU A 70 -12.96 14.80 -29.83
CA GLU A 70 -14.38 14.83 -29.48
C GLU A 70 -14.68 13.57 -28.66
N LYS A 71 -15.44 13.73 -27.57
CA LYS A 71 -15.96 12.63 -26.76
C LYS A 71 -16.90 11.79 -27.62
N ASP A 72 -16.40 10.68 -28.14
CA ASP A 72 -17.27 9.62 -28.69
C ASP A 72 -17.75 8.75 -27.51
N GLU A 73 -18.99 8.97 -27.09
CA GLU A 73 -19.74 8.15 -26.11
C GLU A 73 -20.19 6.79 -26.68
N THR A 74 -19.64 6.38 -27.83
CA THR A 74 -20.05 5.22 -28.64
C THR A 74 -19.09 4.02 -28.56
N VAL A 75 -17.93 4.15 -27.90
CA VAL A 75 -16.92 3.06 -27.82
C VAL A 75 -17.13 2.13 -26.61
N THR A 76 -18.07 2.44 -25.72
CA THR A 76 -18.32 1.66 -24.50
C THR A 76 -19.20 0.42 -24.69
N GLN A 77 -19.92 0.27 -25.81
CA GLN A 77 -20.90 -0.81 -25.99
C GLN A 77 -20.34 -2.10 -26.59
N ASP A 78 -19.16 -2.08 -27.25
CA ASP A 78 -18.59 -3.27 -27.90
C ASP A 78 -17.54 -4.02 -27.06
N LEU A 79 -17.22 -3.53 -25.86
CA LEU A 79 -16.26 -4.18 -24.94
C LEU A 79 -16.92 -5.18 -23.97
N GLU A 80 -18.24 -5.20 -23.87
CA GLU A 80 -18.99 -6.12 -22.99
C GLU A 80 -19.11 -7.55 -23.55
N GLY A 81 -18.81 -7.75 -24.84
CA GLY A 81 -19.00 -9.03 -25.56
C GLY A 81 -17.79 -9.98 -25.59
N ILE A 82 -16.64 -9.57 -25.05
CA ILE A 82 -15.42 -10.40 -24.99
C ILE A 82 -14.98 -10.44 -23.53
N ALA A 83 -15.73 -11.18 -22.70
CA ALA A 83 -15.28 -11.55 -21.37
C ALA A 83 -13.88 -12.19 -21.52
N SER A 84 -12.89 -11.53 -20.94
CA SER A 84 -11.47 -11.73 -21.18
C SER A 84 -11.07 -13.19 -21.00
N GLU A 85 -10.40 -13.76 -22.00
CA GLU A 85 -9.87 -15.12 -21.88
C GLU A 85 -8.84 -15.23 -20.74
N LEU A 86 -8.19 -14.12 -20.38
CA LEU A 86 -7.38 -14.02 -19.17
C LEU A 86 -8.29 -14.06 -17.94
N SER A 87 -7.95 -14.91 -16.99
CA SER A 87 -8.84 -15.29 -15.88
C SER A 87 -8.44 -14.63 -14.55
N ILE A 88 -7.14 -14.61 -14.26
CA ILE A 88 -6.59 -14.21 -12.96
C ILE A 88 -5.20 -13.57 -13.12
N VAL A 89 -4.75 -12.84 -12.10
CA VAL A 89 -3.35 -12.43 -11.97
C VAL A 89 -2.68 -13.33 -10.94
N MET A 90 -1.48 -13.84 -11.21
CA MET A 90 -0.64 -14.53 -10.22
C MET A 90 0.63 -13.74 -9.97
N LYS A 91 0.79 -13.21 -8.76
CA LYS A 91 1.99 -12.49 -8.34
C LYS A 91 2.90 -13.36 -7.48
N PHE A 92 4.18 -13.39 -7.82
CA PHE A 92 5.23 -14.06 -7.05
C PHE A 92 6.24 -13.05 -6.49
N GLY A 93 6.51 -13.14 -5.19
CA GLY A 93 7.51 -12.29 -4.51
C GLY A 93 8.96 -12.71 -4.81
N GLY A 94 9.92 -11.88 -4.41
CA GLY A 94 11.35 -12.11 -4.68
C GLY A 94 11.86 -13.46 -4.16
N SER A 95 11.46 -13.89 -2.96
CA SER A 95 11.81 -15.21 -2.40
C SER A 95 11.28 -16.40 -3.21
N SER A 96 10.16 -16.22 -3.92
CA SER A 96 9.57 -17.26 -4.79
C SER A 96 10.33 -17.43 -6.10
N VAL A 97 11.18 -16.46 -6.47
CA VAL A 97 11.98 -16.49 -7.71
C VAL A 97 13.47 -16.28 -7.47
N ALA A 98 13.93 -16.46 -6.23
CA ALA A 98 15.31 -16.18 -5.82
C ALA A 98 16.33 -17.17 -6.41
N THR A 99 15.92 -18.43 -6.63
CA THR A 99 16.82 -19.48 -7.12
C THR A 99 16.25 -20.17 -8.34
N ALA A 100 17.15 -20.89 -9.02
CA ALA A 100 16.82 -21.70 -10.15
C ALA A 100 15.75 -22.76 -9.89
N ASP A 101 15.72 -23.32 -8.68
CA ASP A 101 14.80 -24.39 -8.26
C ASP A 101 13.44 -23.80 -7.91
N ARG A 102 13.41 -22.70 -7.13
CA ARG A 102 12.17 -21.97 -6.82
C ARG A 102 11.43 -21.51 -8.08
N MET A 103 12.17 -21.06 -9.09
CA MET A 103 11.62 -20.77 -10.41
C MET A 103 10.95 -21.98 -11.09
N ARG A 104 11.53 -23.18 -10.95
CA ARG A 104 10.93 -24.40 -11.52
C ARG A 104 9.65 -24.80 -10.78
N GLU A 105 9.61 -24.58 -9.47
CA GLU A 105 8.42 -24.82 -8.64
C GLU A 105 7.29 -23.86 -9.02
N VAL A 106 7.59 -22.57 -9.20
CA VAL A 106 6.62 -21.58 -9.72
C VAL A 106 6.08 -21.99 -11.09
N ALA A 107 6.96 -22.47 -11.98
CA ALA A 107 6.56 -22.97 -13.28
C ALA A 107 5.62 -24.19 -13.20
N GLU A 108 5.94 -25.17 -12.36
CA GLU A 108 5.08 -26.33 -12.13
C GLU A 108 3.74 -25.95 -11.52
N LEU A 109 3.73 -24.97 -10.63
CA LEU A 109 2.53 -24.44 -10.01
C LEU A 109 1.60 -23.77 -11.04
N ILE A 110 2.14 -22.93 -11.92
CA ILE A 110 1.34 -22.30 -13.00
C ILE A 110 0.74 -23.40 -13.90
N LEU A 111 1.54 -24.40 -14.27
CA LEU A 111 1.09 -25.53 -15.10
C LEU A 111 0.10 -26.47 -14.39
N SER A 112 0.00 -26.41 -13.05
CA SER A 112 -0.93 -27.24 -12.27
C SER A 112 -2.40 -26.79 -12.35
N PHE A 113 -2.66 -25.61 -12.91
CA PHE A 113 -3.99 -25.03 -13.14
C PHE A 113 -4.23 -24.80 -14.65
N PRO A 114 -4.34 -25.85 -15.47
CA PRO A 114 -4.45 -25.73 -16.93
C PRO A 114 -5.74 -25.03 -17.41
N GLU A 115 -6.77 -25.01 -16.58
CA GLU A 115 -8.03 -24.28 -16.81
C GLU A 115 -7.89 -22.77 -16.64
N GLU A 116 -6.87 -22.32 -15.90
CA GLU A 116 -6.62 -20.89 -15.69
C GLU A 116 -5.70 -20.36 -16.81
N LYS A 117 -6.01 -19.16 -17.27
CA LYS A 117 -5.19 -18.36 -18.20
C LYS A 117 -4.66 -17.15 -17.42
N PRO A 118 -3.53 -17.28 -16.70
CA PRO A 118 -3.09 -16.23 -15.78
C PRO A 118 -2.24 -15.16 -16.47
N VAL A 119 -2.27 -13.94 -15.92
CA VAL A 119 -1.18 -12.96 -16.10
C VAL A 119 -0.21 -13.12 -14.93
N ILE A 120 1.08 -13.35 -15.22
CA ILE A 120 2.09 -13.57 -14.18
C ILE A 120 2.81 -12.26 -13.89
N VAL A 121 2.89 -11.87 -12.61
CA VAL A 121 3.66 -10.71 -12.17
C VAL A 121 4.81 -11.16 -11.29
N LEU A 122 6.02 -10.76 -11.63
CA LEU A 122 7.23 -11.14 -10.90
C LEU A 122 7.86 -9.93 -10.25
N SER A 123 8.19 -10.04 -8.96
CA SER A 123 9.03 -9.04 -8.33
C SER A 123 10.39 -8.98 -9.02
N ALA A 124 10.85 -7.77 -9.34
CA ALA A 124 12.10 -7.57 -10.04
C ALA A 124 13.28 -8.09 -9.20
N MET A 125 14.04 -9.02 -9.78
CA MET A 125 15.49 -8.97 -9.68
C MET A 125 16.00 -8.90 -11.11
N GLY A 126 16.67 -7.82 -11.48
CA GLY A 126 16.96 -7.45 -12.88
C GLY A 126 17.81 -8.43 -13.71
N LYS A 127 18.10 -9.64 -13.22
CA LYS A 127 18.79 -10.72 -13.95
C LYS A 127 18.05 -12.07 -13.94
N THR A 128 17.00 -12.24 -13.14
CA THR A 128 16.32 -13.54 -12.95
C THR A 128 15.09 -13.72 -13.87
N THR A 129 14.44 -12.64 -14.29
CA THR A 129 13.22 -12.71 -15.13
C THR A 129 13.45 -13.44 -16.47
N ASN A 130 14.53 -13.11 -17.19
CA ASN A 130 14.90 -13.79 -18.44
C ASN A 130 15.19 -15.28 -18.24
N ASN A 131 15.78 -15.66 -17.10
CA ASN A 131 16.07 -17.06 -16.76
C ASN A 131 14.78 -17.86 -16.48
N LEU A 132 13.74 -17.23 -15.92
CA LEU A 132 12.46 -17.90 -15.69
C LEU A 132 11.69 -18.09 -16.99
N CYS A 133 11.61 -17.07 -17.85
CA CYS A 133 10.99 -17.20 -19.18
C CYS A 133 11.67 -18.32 -19.99
N TRP A 134 13.00 -18.42 -19.93
CA TRP A 134 13.73 -19.53 -20.54
C TRP A 134 13.33 -20.90 -19.97
N LYS A 135 13.27 -21.05 -18.65
CA LYS A 135 12.92 -22.33 -18.00
C LYS A 135 11.48 -22.75 -18.21
N LEU A 136 10.57 -21.79 -18.10
CA LEU A 136 9.17 -21.98 -18.41
C LEU A 136 9.01 -22.37 -19.89
N GLY A 137 9.68 -21.67 -20.81
CA GLY A 137 9.65 -21.98 -22.24
C GLY A 137 10.27 -23.35 -22.57
N VAL A 138 11.31 -23.80 -21.86
CA VAL A 138 11.91 -25.13 -22.04
C VAL A 138 11.00 -26.24 -21.51
N LYS A 139 10.35 -26.06 -20.34
CA LYS A 139 9.37 -27.04 -19.82
C LYS A 139 8.07 -27.04 -20.63
N ALA A 140 7.58 -25.87 -21.04
CA ALA A 140 6.39 -25.73 -21.89
C ALA A 140 6.64 -26.22 -23.31
N LYS A 141 7.87 -26.20 -23.83
CA LYS A 141 8.21 -26.91 -25.09
C LYS A 141 8.18 -28.44 -24.94
N ALA A 142 8.44 -28.98 -23.74
CA ALA A 142 8.32 -30.40 -23.46
C ALA A 142 6.87 -30.84 -23.18
N VAL A 143 6.00 -29.92 -22.74
CA VAL A 143 4.56 -30.09 -22.53
C VAL A 143 3.81 -29.19 -23.51
N ILE A 144 3.55 -29.71 -24.71
CA ILE A 144 3.08 -29.12 -26.00
C ILE A 144 2.14 -27.86 -26.02
N ILE A 145 1.66 -27.24 -24.92
CA ILE A 145 0.40 -26.47 -24.95
C ILE A 145 0.46 -24.97 -24.58
N MET A 146 1.54 -24.38 -24.04
CA MET A 146 1.51 -22.93 -23.67
C MET A 146 2.75 -22.13 -24.09
N HIS A 147 2.55 -21.14 -24.97
CA HIS A 147 3.54 -20.10 -25.27
C HIS A 147 3.57 -19.05 -24.15
N ILE A 148 4.74 -18.44 -23.93
CA ILE A 148 4.98 -17.46 -22.86
C ILE A 148 5.67 -16.25 -23.44
N VAL A 149 5.18 -15.06 -23.11
CA VAL A 149 5.73 -13.79 -23.60
C VAL A 149 6.11 -12.91 -22.41
N HIS A 150 7.33 -12.38 -22.46
CA HIS A 150 7.83 -11.44 -21.47
C HIS A 150 7.40 -10.01 -21.81
N TYR A 151 6.99 -9.27 -20.80
CA TYR A 151 6.64 -7.86 -20.91
C TYR A 151 7.31 -7.02 -19.83
N ASP A 152 8.02 -5.99 -20.29
CA ASP A 152 8.45 -4.90 -19.43
C ASP A 152 7.26 -3.97 -19.15
N ALA A 153 6.93 -3.77 -17.88
CA ALA A 153 5.76 -3.00 -17.46
C ALA A 153 5.78 -1.57 -18.05
N PHE A 154 6.97 -0.94 -18.08
CA PHE A 154 7.15 0.40 -18.64
C PHE A 154 6.90 0.50 -20.16
N ASP A 155 6.89 -0.63 -20.89
CA ASP A 155 6.63 -0.66 -22.34
C ASP A 155 5.19 -1.04 -22.69
N ILE A 156 4.43 -1.65 -21.76
CA ILE A 156 3.05 -2.10 -22.01
C ILE A 156 1.96 -1.17 -21.48
N GLY A 157 2.33 0.04 -21.06
CA GLY A 157 1.37 1.06 -20.66
C GLY A 157 1.26 1.29 -19.14
N PHE A 158 2.24 0.88 -18.33
CA PHE A 158 2.36 1.43 -16.97
C PHE A 158 2.86 2.86 -17.01
N ILE A 159 1.93 3.82 -16.87
CA ILE A 159 2.22 5.25 -16.91
C ILE A 159 2.17 5.82 -15.51
N THR A 160 3.23 6.50 -15.09
CA THR A 160 3.36 7.01 -13.72
C THR A 160 3.67 8.51 -13.67
N SER A 161 3.58 9.09 -12.47
CA SER A 161 4.24 10.37 -12.16
C SER A 161 5.77 10.25 -12.25
N ASP A 162 6.46 11.39 -12.25
CA ASP A 162 7.92 11.47 -12.37
C ASP A 162 8.65 11.48 -11.00
N ASP A 163 7.99 11.05 -9.91
CA ASP A 163 8.68 10.73 -8.65
C ASP A 163 9.34 9.35 -8.77
N PHE A 164 10.66 9.33 -8.99
CA PHE A 164 11.39 8.10 -9.29
C PHE A 164 11.33 7.02 -8.19
N THR A 165 11.16 7.42 -6.92
CA THR A 165 11.23 6.49 -5.77
C THR A 165 9.87 6.00 -5.30
N ASN A 166 8.81 6.76 -5.59
CA ASN A 166 7.46 6.46 -5.13
C ASN A 166 6.43 6.97 -6.14
N ALA A 167 6.57 6.53 -7.40
CA ALA A 167 5.74 7.01 -8.49
C ALA A 167 4.28 6.58 -8.33
N ASP A 168 3.36 7.50 -8.58
CA ASP A 168 1.93 7.23 -8.61
C ASP A 168 1.51 6.75 -9.99
N ILE A 169 0.70 5.68 -10.03
CA ILE A 169 0.10 5.19 -11.28
C ILE A 169 -0.98 6.16 -11.73
N LEU A 170 -0.88 6.61 -12.98
CA LEU A 170 -1.87 7.51 -13.58
C LEU A 170 -3.03 6.72 -14.20
N GLU A 171 -4.23 7.31 -14.20
CA GLU A 171 -5.45 6.68 -14.73
C GLU A 171 -5.34 6.25 -16.21
N ALA A 172 -4.49 6.91 -17.00
CA ALA A 172 -4.20 6.51 -18.38
C ALA A 172 -3.60 5.10 -18.51
N THR A 173 -3.06 4.54 -17.42
CA THR A 173 -2.50 3.19 -17.36
C THR A 173 -3.55 2.12 -17.66
N TYR A 174 -4.74 2.21 -17.07
CA TYR A 174 -5.75 1.15 -17.17
C TYR A 174 -6.18 0.86 -18.62
N PRO A 175 -6.63 1.85 -19.43
CA PRO A 175 -7.00 1.59 -20.82
C PRO A 175 -5.81 1.23 -21.71
N ALA A 176 -4.61 1.79 -21.45
CA ALA A 176 -3.41 1.49 -22.24
C ALA A 176 -2.97 0.03 -22.05
N LEU A 177 -2.94 -0.42 -20.80
CA LEU A 177 -2.56 -1.78 -20.41
C LEU A 177 -3.58 -2.81 -20.93
N ALA A 178 -4.87 -2.53 -20.76
CA ALA A 178 -5.93 -3.40 -21.25
C ALA A 178 -5.84 -3.57 -22.78
N LYS A 179 -5.74 -2.45 -23.51
CA LYS A 179 -5.61 -2.48 -24.97
C LYS A 179 -4.42 -3.32 -25.44
N LYS A 180 -3.25 -3.14 -24.80
CA LYS A 180 -2.01 -3.82 -25.20
C LYS A 180 -2.06 -5.32 -24.92
N LEU A 181 -2.47 -5.72 -23.72
CA LEU A 181 -2.52 -7.14 -23.36
C LEU A 181 -3.63 -7.88 -24.12
N HIS A 182 -4.78 -7.26 -24.34
CA HIS A 182 -5.84 -7.86 -25.16
C HIS A 182 -5.44 -7.98 -26.64
N SER A 183 -4.85 -6.94 -27.23
CA SER A 183 -4.45 -7.00 -28.63
C SER A 183 -3.42 -8.10 -28.89
N ASP A 184 -2.44 -8.23 -27.99
CA ASP A 184 -1.40 -9.24 -28.13
C ASP A 184 -1.96 -10.65 -27.91
N TRP A 185 -2.85 -10.83 -26.92
CA TRP A 185 -3.50 -12.12 -26.66
C TRP A 185 -4.37 -12.62 -27.83
N ILE A 186 -5.07 -11.71 -28.52
CA ILE A 186 -5.89 -12.06 -29.70
C ILE A 186 -5.02 -12.50 -30.88
N VAL A 187 -3.83 -11.90 -31.04
CA VAL A 187 -2.92 -12.21 -32.15
C VAL A 187 -2.15 -13.50 -31.91
N ASP A 188 -1.60 -13.68 -30.71
CA ASP A 188 -0.84 -14.87 -30.32
C ASP A 188 -1.11 -15.18 -28.84
N PRO A 189 -2.03 -16.11 -28.53
CA PRO A 189 -2.43 -16.40 -27.15
C PRO A 189 -1.26 -17.04 -26.38
N ALA A 190 -0.63 -16.24 -25.54
CA ALA A 190 0.53 -16.62 -24.74
C ALA A 190 0.44 -16.04 -23.33
N ILE A 191 0.88 -16.80 -22.33
CA ILE A 191 0.88 -16.37 -20.92
C ILE A 191 1.76 -15.12 -20.78
N PRO A 192 1.21 -13.96 -20.37
CA PRO A 192 2.00 -12.76 -20.17
C PRO A 192 2.78 -12.84 -18.86
N VAL A 193 4.10 -12.66 -18.92
CA VAL A 193 4.98 -12.52 -17.76
C VAL A 193 5.44 -11.08 -17.67
N VAL A 194 4.89 -10.34 -16.72
CA VAL A 194 5.06 -8.89 -16.55
C VAL A 194 6.03 -8.60 -15.40
N THR A 195 6.95 -7.65 -15.61
CA THR A 195 7.80 -7.13 -14.54
C THR A 195 6.99 -6.35 -13.50
N GLY A 196 7.11 -6.66 -12.22
CA GLY A 196 6.52 -5.88 -11.14
C GLY A 196 7.34 -4.65 -10.74
N PHE A 197 6.76 -3.77 -9.92
CA PHE A 197 7.42 -2.64 -9.23
C PHE A 197 7.87 -1.45 -10.10
N ILE A 198 7.87 -1.58 -11.43
CA ILE A 198 8.38 -0.54 -12.35
C ILE A 198 7.29 0.03 -13.26
N GLY A 199 7.49 1.26 -13.74
CA GLY A 199 6.63 1.95 -14.69
C GLY A 199 7.38 2.99 -15.51
N LYS A 200 6.66 3.81 -16.28
CA LYS A 200 7.20 4.85 -17.15
C LYS A 200 6.68 6.23 -16.76
N GLY A 201 7.59 7.15 -16.42
CA GLY A 201 7.25 8.53 -16.08
C GLY A 201 6.62 9.28 -17.26
N TRP A 202 5.50 9.95 -17.00
CA TRP A 202 4.72 10.64 -18.05
C TRP A 202 5.50 11.74 -18.77
N LYS A 203 6.28 12.55 -18.04
CA LYS A 203 7.02 13.68 -18.65
C LYS A 203 8.41 13.27 -19.09
N SER A 204 9.12 12.55 -18.23
CA SER A 204 10.52 12.17 -18.46
C SER A 204 10.67 11.01 -19.43
N CYS A 205 9.62 10.20 -19.62
CA CYS A 205 9.68 8.90 -20.30
C CYS A 205 10.72 7.92 -19.72
N ALA A 206 11.24 8.21 -18.52
CA ALA A 206 12.22 7.40 -17.82
C ALA A 206 11.54 6.29 -17.00
N VAL A 207 12.30 5.25 -16.67
CA VAL A 207 11.83 4.18 -15.80
C VAL A 207 11.68 4.71 -14.38
N THR A 208 10.53 4.44 -13.78
CA THR A 208 10.17 4.83 -12.41
C THR A 208 9.89 3.60 -11.57
N THR A 209 9.91 3.77 -10.24
CA THR A 209 9.56 2.70 -9.29
C THR A 209 8.31 3.07 -8.49
N LEU A 210 7.48 2.06 -8.22
CA LEU A 210 6.15 2.22 -7.61
C LEU A 210 6.16 2.27 -6.07
N GLY A 211 7.35 2.36 -5.45
CA GLY A 211 7.48 2.36 -4.00
C GLY A 211 7.08 1.06 -3.32
N ARG A 212 6.68 1.15 -2.04
CA ARG A 212 6.43 -0.03 -1.19
C ARG A 212 5.24 -0.85 -1.67
N GLY A 213 5.43 -2.17 -1.73
CA GLY A 213 4.43 -3.08 -2.29
C GLY A 213 4.26 -2.93 -3.80
N GLY A 214 5.20 -2.31 -4.51
CA GLY A 214 5.02 -1.99 -5.92
C GLY A 214 4.76 -3.20 -6.84
N SER A 215 5.29 -4.39 -6.56
CA SER A 215 4.92 -5.59 -7.33
C SER A 215 3.48 -6.07 -7.06
N ASP A 216 3.00 -5.92 -5.83
CA ASP A 216 1.59 -6.19 -5.50
C ASP A 216 0.70 -5.14 -6.17
N LEU A 217 1.15 -3.88 -6.22
CA LEU A 217 0.46 -2.81 -6.91
C LEU A 217 0.38 -3.09 -8.41
N THR A 218 1.46 -3.51 -9.06
CA THR A 218 1.43 -3.97 -10.47
C THR A 218 0.34 -5.03 -10.70
N ALA A 219 0.26 -6.03 -9.82
CA ALA A 219 -0.71 -7.12 -9.95
C ALA A 219 -2.16 -6.64 -9.82
N THR A 220 -2.45 -5.79 -8.83
CA THR A 220 -3.79 -5.23 -8.66
C THR A 220 -4.17 -4.25 -9.78
N THR A 221 -3.21 -3.49 -10.33
CA THR A 221 -3.42 -2.62 -11.48
C THR A 221 -3.79 -3.43 -12.73
N ILE A 222 -3.11 -4.54 -13.00
CA ILE A 222 -3.47 -5.46 -14.09
C ILE A 222 -4.86 -6.04 -13.86
N GLY A 223 -5.15 -6.50 -12.63
CA GLY A 223 -6.46 -7.04 -12.27
C GLY A 223 -7.61 -6.05 -12.52
N LYS A 224 -7.43 -4.78 -12.11
CA LYS A 224 -8.38 -3.69 -12.38
C LYS A 224 -8.47 -3.37 -13.87
N ALA A 225 -7.34 -3.27 -14.58
CA ALA A 225 -7.32 -2.89 -16.00
C ALA A 225 -8.05 -3.90 -16.91
N LEU A 226 -7.90 -5.20 -16.62
CA LEU A 226 -8.48 -6.29 -17.41
C LEU A 226 -9.82 -6.81 -16.87
N GLY A 227 -10.32 -6.27 -15.76
CA GLY A 227 -11.57 -6.71 -15.13
C GLY A 227 -11.54 -8.19 -14.71
N LEU A 228 -10.41 -8.66 -14.17
CA LEU A 228 -10.21 -10.09 -13.87
C LEU A 228 -11.02 -10.56 -12.66
N ARG A 229 -11.28 -11.87 -12.60
CA ARG A 229 -12.09 -12.49 -11.54
C ARG A 229 -11.43 -12.42 -10.16
N GLU A 230 -10.12 -12.63 -10.09
CA GLU A 230 -9.37 -12.51 -8.84
C GLU A 230 -7.88 -12.20 -9.08
N ILE A 231 -7.26 -11.56 -8.09
CA ILE A 231 -5.82 -11.28 -8.04
C ILE A 231 -5.20 -12.20 -6.98
N GLN A 232 -4.30 -13.09 -7.37
CA GLN A 232 -3.60 -13.99 -6.45
C GLN A 232 -2.21 -13.47 -6.10
N VAL A 233 -1.90 -13.42 -4.81
CA VAL A 233 -0.56 -13.15 -4.28
C VAL A 233 -0.04 -14.41 -3.63
N TRP A 234 1.04 -14.97 -4.18
CA TRP A 234 1.65 -16.21 -3.71
C TRP A 234 2.78 -15.92 -2.72
N LYS A 235 2.68 -16.55 -1.55
CA LYS A 235 3.60 -16.46 -0.41
C LYS A 235 4.07 -17.85 0.03
N ASP A 236 4.69 -17.92 1.19
CA ASP A 236 5.22 -19.11 1.86
C ASP A 236 4.34 -19.61 3.04
N VAL A 237 3.23 -18.93 3.29
CA VAL A 237 2.26 -19.26 4.35
C VAL A 237 0.86 -19.46 3.77
N ASP A 238 0.01 -20.24 4.46
CA ASP A 238 -1.37 -20.61 4.08
C ASP A 238 -2.37 -19.43 4.20
N GLY A 239 -2.00 -18.28 3.64
CA GLY A 239 -2.76 -17.04 3.71
C GLY A 239 -2.32 -16.14 4.87
N VAL A 240 -3.27 -15.36 5.37
CA VAL A 240 -3.12 -14.51 6.56
C VAL A 240 -3.51 -15.31 7.79
N LEU A 241 -2.70 -15.23 8.85
CA LEU A 241 -2.87 -16.03 10.06
C LEU A 241 -3.44 -15.18 11.21
N THR A 242 -4.06 -15.83 12.21
CA THR A 242 -4.59 -15.19 13.43
C THR A 242 -3.53 -14.50 14.28
N CYS A 243 -2.27 -14.88 14.14
CA CYS A 243 -1.10 -14.20 14.70
C CYS A 243 0.17 -14.68 13.98
N ASP A 244 1.33 -14.11 14.32
CA ASP A 244 2.63 -14.61 13.84
C ASP A 244 2.87 -16.06 14.33
N PRO A 245 3.07 -17.03 13.42
CA PRO A 245 3.31 -18.44 13.77
C PRO A 245 4.62 -18.65 14.55
N ASN A 246 5.58 -17.72 14.46
CA ASN A 246 6.81 -17.76 15.26
C ASN A 246 6.55 -17.40 16.74
N ILE A 247 5.44 -16.71 17.02
CA ILE A 247 5.04 -16.34 18.39
C ILE A 247 4.10 -17.40 18.97
N CYS A 248 3.09 -17.82 18.21
CA CYS A 248 2.15 -18.88 18.60
C CYS A 248 2.09 -19.98 17.53
N SER A 249 2.49 -21.20 17.90
CA SER A 249 2.46 -22.36 17.00
C SER A 249 1.05 -22.79 16.59
N ASN A 250 0.02 -22.43 17.38
CA ASN A 250 -1.38 -22.72 17.11
C ASN A 250 -2.06 -21.68 16.20
N ALA A 251 -1.30 -20.79 15.54
CA ALA A 251 -1.82 -19.80 14.60
C ALA A 251 -2.65 -20.47 13.49
N ARG A 252 -3.84 -19.93 13.20
CA ARG A 252 -4.78 -20.51 12.23
C ARG A 252 -4.91 -19.62 11.00
N PRO A 253 -5.10 -20.20 9.80
CA PRO A 253 -5.39 -19.41 8.60
C PRO A 253 -6.78 -18.78 8.70
N ILE A 254 -6.85 -17.50 8.32
CA ILE A 254 -8.09 -16.74 8.26
C ILE A 254 -8.66 -16.91 6.85
N PRO A 255 -9.86 -17.48 6.69
CA PRO A 255 -10.38 -17.80 5.36
C PRO A 255 -10.75 -16.55 4.55
N CYS A 256 -11.33 -15.54 5.22
CA CYS A 256 -11.80 -14.30 4.57
C CYS A 256 -11.48 -13.07 5.43
N LEU A 257 -11.11 -11.98 4.77
CA LEU A 257 -10.85 -10.66 5.35
C LEU A 257 -11.54 -9.58 4.54
N THR A 258 -11.88 -8.46 5.17
CA THR A 258 -12.21 -7.24 4.41
C THR A 258 -10.94 -6.49 4.00
N PHE A 259 -11.02 -5.64 2.97
CA PHE A 259 -9.92 -4.74 2.61
C PHE A 259 -9.50 -3.82 3.77
N GLU A 260 -10.44 -3.44 4.64
CA GLU A 260 -10.13 -2.63 5.82
C GLU A 260 -9.35 -3.43 6.87
N GLU A 261 -9.78 -4.65 7.19
CA GLU A 261 -9.02 -5.54 8.09
C GLU A 261 -7.63 -5.84 7.54
N ALA A 262 -7.51 -6.12 6.24
CA ALA A 262 -6.23 -6.39 5.59
C ALA A 262 -5.29 -5.18 5.62
N ALA A 263 -5.83 -3.95 5.47
CA ALA A 263 -5.02 -2.74 5.51
C ALA A 263 -4.43 -2.49 6.91
N GLU A 264 -5.23 -2.66 7.96
CA GLU A 264 -4.76 -2.56 9.34
C GLU A 264 -3.72 -3.67 9.64
N LEU A 265 -3.97 -4.91 9.21
CA LEU A 265 -3.03 -6.03 9.36
C LEU A 265 -1.67 -5.75 8.72
N ALA A 266 -1.68 -5.27 7.47
CA ALA A 266 -0.48 -4.98 6.71
C ALA A 266 0.36 -3.85 7.32
N TYR A 267 -0.29 -2.86 7.92
CA TYR A 267 0.39 -1.71 8.52
C TYR A 267 1.24 -2.11 9.74
N PHE A 268 0.73 -2.99 10.61
CA PHE A 268 1.45 -3.43 11.82
C PHE A 268 2.42 -4.61 11.59
N GLY A 269 2.73 -4.94 10.33
CA GLY A 269 3.79 -5.89 10.00
C GLY A 269 3.32 -7.33 9.82
N SER A 270 2.01 -7.59 9.72
CA SER A 270 1.55 -8.88 9.19
C SER A 270 2.04 -9.01 7.74
N GLN A 271 2.50 -10.19 7.36
CA GLN A 271 2.97 -10.48 5.99
C GLN A 271 1.77 -10.52 5.02
N VAL A 272 1.10 -9.38 4.82
CA VAL A 272 -0.03 -9.18 3.90
C VAL A 272 0.42 -8.22 2.78
N LEU A 273 -0.49 -7.76 1.92
CA LEU A 273 -0.25 -6.75 0.90
C LEU A 273 -0.20 -5.35 1.52
N HIS A 274 0.70 -4.50 1.05
CA HIS A 274 0.76 -3.11 1.49
C HIS A 274 -0.57 -2.36 1.16
N PRO A 275 -1.13 -1.51 2.04
CA PRO A 275 -2.43 -0.87 1.81
C PRO A 275 -2.53 -0.11 0.47
N GLN A 276 -1.47 0.58 0.07
CA GLN A 276 -1.41 1.30 -1.21
C GLN A 276 -1.59 0.36 -2.42
N SER A 277 -1.10 -0.88 -2.31
CA SER A 277 -1.20 -1.89 -3.36
C SER A 277 -2.60 -2.47 -3.49
N MET A 278 -3.44 -2.40 -2.46
CA MET A 278 -4.81 -2.91 -2.53
C MET A 278 -5.81 -1.91 -3.12
N ARG A 279 -5.41 -0.64 -3.31
CA ARG A 279 -6.32 0.41 -3.82
C ARG A 279 -6.98 0.06 -5.16
N PRO A 280 -6.25 -0.37 -6.21
CA PRO A 280 -6.88 -0.69 -7.49
C PRO A 280 -7.91 -1.83 -7.35
N ALA A 281 -7.59 -2.86 -6.58
CA ALA A 281 -8.48 -3.99 -6.30
C ALA A 281 -9.74 -3.54 -5.54
N ARG A 282 -9.59 -2.68 -4.52
CA ARG A 282 -10.70 -2.13 -3.74
C ARG A 282 -11.63 -1.24 -4.57
N GLU A 283 -11.07 -0.40 -5.45
CA GLU A 283 -11.85 0.51 -6.30
C GLU A 283 -12.66 -0.22 -7.38
N SER A 284 -12.14 -1.35 -7.86
CA SER A 284 -12.77 -2.18 -8.89
C SER A 284 -13.55 -3.39 -8.34
N ASP A 285 -13.61 -3.52 -7.01
CA ASP A 285 -14.23 -4.66 -6.31
C ASP A 285 -13.68 -6.04 -6.76
N VAL A 286 -12.42 -6.09 -7.19
CA VAL A 286 -11.75 -7.33 -7.57
C VAL A 286 -11.15 -7.97 -6.32
N PRO A 287 -11.53 -9.20 -5.95
CA PRO A 287 -11.03 -9.84 -4.75
C PRO A 287 -9.55 -10.19 -4.88
N VAL A 288 -8.83 -10.11 -3.76
CA VAL A 288 -7.42 -10.48 -3.67
C VAL A 288 -7.28 -11.75 -2.83
N ARG A 289 -6.57 -12.76 -3.34
CA ARG A 289 -6.34 -14.02 -2.63
C ARG A 289 -4.87 -14.18 -2.27
N VAL A 290 -4.58 -14.40 -0.99
CA VAL A 290 -3.22 -14.75 -0.51
C VAL A 290 -3.12 -16.27 -0.45
N LYS A 291 -2.23 -16.86 -1.25
CA LYS A 291 -2.03 -18.32 -1.35
C LYS A 291 -0.61 -18.74 -0.96
N ASN A 292 -0.45 -20.02 -0.59
CA ASN A 292 0.85 -20.62 -0.30
C ASN A 292 1.41 -21.34 -1.52
N SER A 293 2.63 -20.99 -1.93
CA SER A 293 3.38 -21.67 -2.99
C SER A 293 3.77 -23.12 -2.64
N TYR A 294 3.94 -23.43 -1.34
CA TYR A 294 4.24 -24.79 -0.87
C TYR A 294 2.99 -25.65 -0.66
N ASN A 295 1.81 -25.03 -0.57
CA ASN A 295 0.54 -25.71 -0.39
C ASN A 295 -0.54 -25.14 -1.34
N PRO A 296 -0.43 -25.36 -2.67
CA PRO A 296 -1.26 -24.66 -3.66
C PRO A 296 -2.76 -25.01 -3.61
N LYS A 297 -3.08 -26.15 -2.99
CA LYS A 297 -4.46 -26.65 -2.82
C LYS A 297 -5.16 -26.01 -1.62
N ALA A 298 -4.42 -25.38 -0.70
CA ALA A 298 -5.05 -24.64 0.38
C ALA A 298 -5.89 -23.46 -0.18
N PRO A 299 -7.04 -23.15 0.43
CA PRO A 299 -7.91 -22.06 -0.03
C PRO A 299 -7.23 -20.68 0.09
N GLY A 300 -6.26 -20.57 1.02
CA GLY A 300 -5.62 -19.31 1.39
C GLY A 300 -6.59 -18.36 2.09
N THR A 301 -6.31 -17.07 1.98
CA THR A 301 -7.17 -16.00 2.51
C THR A 301 -7.73 -15.16 1.37
N LEU A 302 -9.05 -15.02 1.32
CA LEU A 302 -9.73 -14.14 0.38
C LEU A 302 -9.98 -12.77 1.01
N ILE A 303 -9.55 -11.70 0.35
CA ILE A 303 -9.74 -10.32 0.76
C ILE A 303 -10.80 -9.69 -0.16
N THR A 304 -11.94 -9.31 0.42
CA THR A 304 -13.10 -8.76 -0.28
C THR A 304 -13.51 -7.40 0.31
N LYS A 305 -14.46 -6.71 -0.31
CA LYS A 305 -15.03 -5.47 0.24
C LYS A 305 -15.79 -5.71 1.54
N GLU A 306 -16.62 -6.76 1.55
CA GLU A 306 -17.44 -7.15 2.69
C GLU A 306 -17.35 -8.66 2.93
N ARG A 307 -17.64 -9.09 4.16
CA ARG A 307 -17.77 -10.50 4.55
C ARG A 307 -18.79 -10.65 5.67
N ASP A 308 -19.27 -11.87 5.90
CA ASP A 308 -20.12 -12.14 7.06
C ASP A 308 -19.33 -11.97 8.37
N MET A 309 -19.80 -11.05 9.22
CA MET A 309 -19.23 -10.71 10.52
C MET A 309 -20.01 -11.31 11.70
N SER A 310 -21.10 -12.05 11.45
CA SER A 310 -22.00 -12.56 12.49
C SER A 310 -21.28 -13.38 13.57
N LYS A 311 -20.39 -14.28 13.12
CA LYS A 311 -19.58 -15.18 13.97
C LYS A 311 -18.23 -14.60 14.37
N ALA A 312 -17.77 -13.53 13.73
CA ALA A 312 -16.44 -12.96 13.98
C ALA A 312 -16.46 -12.08 15.24
N LEU A 313 -15.56 -12.38 16.18
CA LEU A 313 -15.25 -11.52 17.33
C LEU A 313 -13.92 -10.82 17.09
N LEU A 314 -12.84 -11.60 17.15
CA LEU A 314 -11.49 -11.16 16.83
C LEU A 314 -11.02 -11.89 15.58
N THR A 315 -10.37 -11.16 14.68
CA THR A 315 -9.87 -11.65 13.40
C THR A 315 -8.40 -12.03 13.52
N SER A 316 -7.57 -11.17 14.12
CA SER A 316 -6.14 -11.40 14.27
C SER A 316 -5.52 -10.54 15.37
N ILE A 317 -4.37 -10.98 15.88
CA ILE A 317 -3.51 -10.28 16.83
C ILE A 317 -2.17 -10.01 16.15
N VAL A 318 -1.76 -8.74 16.10
CA VAL A 318 -0.48 -8.34 15.51
C VAL A 318 0.43 -7.75 16.60
N LEU A 319 1.72 -8.02 16.50
CA LEU A 319 2.73 -7.48 17.40
C LEU A 319 3.74 -6.65 16.62
N LYS A 320 3.91 -5.37 17.01
CA LYS A 320 4.98 -4.50 16.54
C LYS A 320 5.91 -4.21 17.72
N SER A 321 7.11 -4.79 17.70
CA SER A 321 8.10 -4.67 18.77
C SER A 321 9.10 -3.54 18.53
N ASN A 322 9.82 -3.16 19.58
CA ASN A 322 10.88 -2.14 19.54
C ASN A 322 10.39 -0.80 18.99
N ILE A 323 9.24 -0.34 19.50
CA ILE A 323 8.73 1.00 19.24
C ILE A 323 9.20 1.96 20.33
N THR A 324 9.37 3.22 19.95
CA THR A 324 9.59 4.33 20.87
C THR A 324 8.29 5.07 21.09
N MET A 325 7.94 5.30 22.35
CA MET A 325 6.78 6.08 22.77
C MET A 325 7.25 7.40 23.38
N LEU A 326 6.61 8.50 22.98
CA LEU A 326 6.80 9.82 23.59
C LEU A 326 5.51 10.23 24.28
N ASP A 327 5.61 10.73 25.51
CA ASP A 327 4.51 11.37 26.22
C ASP A 327 4.82 12.86 26.39
N ILE A 328 3.94 13.71 25.88
CA ILE A 328 4.11 15.16 25.79
C ILE A 328 3.05 15.81 26.67
N VAL A 329 3.45 16.33 27.82
CA VAL A 329 2.55 16.88 28.84
C VAL A 329 2.67 18.41 28.87
N SER A 330 1.54 19.11 28.69
CA SER A 330 1.49 20.57 28.78
C SER A 330 0.10 21.04 29.22
N THR A 331 0.02 21.70 30.37
CA THR A 331 -1.22 22.36 30.83
C THR A 331 -1.69 23.46 29.89
N ARG A 332 -0.80 23.96 29.03
CA ARG A 332 -1.10 24.95 27.98
C ARG A 332 -1.91 24.36 26.83
N MET A 333 -2.13 23.05 26.78
CA MET A 333 -2.99 22.42 25.77
C MET A 333 -4.49 22.67 26.02
N LEU A 334 -4.88 22.88 27.29
CA LEU A 334 -6.27 23.09 27.67
C LEU A 334 -6.85 24.36 27.06
N GLY A 335 -7.84 24.20 26.18
CA GLY A 335 -8.58 25.31 25.56
C GLY A 335 -7.78 26.17 24.58
N GLN A 336 -6.56 25.76 24.23
CA GLN A 336 -5.71 26.45 23.25
C GLN A 336 -5.77 25.72 21.90
N TYR A 337 -6.02 26.46 20.82
CA TYR A 337 -5.89 25.93 19.47
C TYR A 337 -4.42 25.95 19.04
N GLY A 338 -4.03 25.02 18.17
CA GLY A 338 -2.70 25.01 17.53
C GLY A 338 -1.58 24.28 18.29
N PHE A 339 -1.80 23.81 19.52
CA PHE A 339 -0.79 23.02 20.24
C PHE A 339 -0.43 21.72 19.47
N LEU A 340 -1.44 20.93 19.08
CA LEU A 340 -1.25 19.72 18.27
C LEU A 340 -0.59 20.03 16.93
N ALA A 341 -1.00 21.11 16.26
CA ALA A 341 -0.39 21.53 15.00
C ALA A 341 1.11 21.83 15.18
N LYS A 342 1.49 22.50 16.28
CA LYS A 342 2.88 22.78 16.60
C LYS A 342 3.68 21.51 16.90
N VAL A 343 3.11 20.57 17.65
CA VAL A 343 3.74 19.28 17.92
C VAL A 343 4.02 18.53 16.62
N PHE A 344 3.02 18.38 15.74
CA PHE A 344 3.20 17.66 14.48
C PHE A 344 4.08 18.40 13.47
N SER A 345 4.13 19.74 13.50
CA SER A 345 5.07 20.53 12.69
C SER A 345 6.53 20.20 13.03
N ILE A 346 6.86 19.98 14.30
CA ILE A 346 8.23 19.60 14.71
C ILE A 346 8.60 18.24 14.11
N PHE A 347 7.69 17.27 14.13
CA PHE A 347 7.92 15.96 13.51
C PHE A 347 8.06 16.07 11.98
N GLU A 348 7.26 16.92 11.33
CA GLU A 348 7.37 17.19 9.89
C GLU A 348 8.72 17.81 9.52
N ASP A 349 9.15 18.85 10.24
CA ASP A 349 10.42 19.54 10.01
C ASP A 349 11.64 18.59 10.17
N LEU A 350 11.52 17.62 11.07
CA LEU A 350 12.53 16.59 11.31
C LEU A 350 12.39 15.35 10.42
N GLY A 351 11.34 15.29 9.59
CA GLY A 351 11.08 14.16 8.70
C GLY A 351 10.72 12.85 9.42
N ILE A 352 10.14 12.94 10.61
CA ILE A 352 9.80 11.78 11.45
C ILE A 352 8.31 11.44 11.32
N SER A 353 8.02 10.20 10.95
CA SER A 353 6.65 9.71 10.85
C SER A 353 6.15 9.22 12.22
N VAL A 354 5.03 9.80 12.64
CA VAL A 354 4.25 9.30 13.79
C VAL A 354 3.36 8.13 13.34
N ASP A 355 3.25 7.12 14.19
CA ASP A 355 2.46 5.90 13.96
C ASP A 355 1.10 5.99 14.66
N SER A 356 1.08 5.96 16.00
CA SER A 356 -0.14 6.01 16.81
C SER A 356 -0.17 7.24 17.70
N VAL A 357 -1.39 7.70 18.02
CA VAL A 357 -1.65 8.89 18.83
C VAL A 357 -2.74 8.56 19.85
N ALA A 358 -2.55 9.03 21.08
CA ALA A 358 -3.57 9.08 22.14
C ALA A 358 -3.47 10.43 22.85
N THR A 359 -4.61 10.98 23.27
CA THR A 359 -4.67 12.31 23.90
C THR A 359 -5.43 12.23 25.21
N SER A 360 -4.95 12.94 26.22
CA SER A 360 -5.72 13.35 27.39
C SER A 360 -6.08 14.84 27.27
N GLU A 361 -6.62 15.43 28.33
CA GLU A 361 -6.91 16.85 28.39
C GLU A 361 -5.65 17.74 28.38
N VAL A 362 -4.53 17.21 28.91
CA VAL A 362 -3.27 17.95 29.10
C VAL A 362 -2.04 17.26 28.52
N SER A 363 -2.20 16.09 27.89
CA SER A 363 -1.08 15.34 27.31
C SER A 363 -1.42 14.70 25.98
N VAL A 364 -0.37 14.41 25.22
CA VAL A 364 -0.41 13.69 23.95
C VAL A 364 0.67 12.62 23.99
N SER A 365 0.28 11.37 23.86
CA SER A 365 1.19 10.24 23.76
C SER A 365 1.25 9.75 22.31
N LEU A 366 2.47 9.55 21.81
CA LEU A 366 2.77 9.24 20.42
C LEU A 366 3.68 8.01 20.33
N THR A 367 3.51 7.19 19.30
CA THR A 367 4.48 6.15 18.93
C THR A 367 5.13 6.50 17.60
N LEU A 368 6.40 6.14 17.43
CA LEU A 368 7.17 6.41 16.21
C LEU A 368 7.28 5.15 15.34
N ASP A 369 7.21 5.30 14.02
CA ASP A 369 7.36 4.17 13.08
C ASP A 369 8.83 3.82 12.84
N PRO A 370 9.32 2.62 13.21
CA PRO A 370 10.70 2.20 12.93
C PRO A 370 10.98 2.02 11.43
N SER A 371 9.95 1.78 10.61
CA SER A 371 10.10 1.16 9.29
C SER A 371 10.34 2.12 8.13
N LYS A 372 10.10 3.43 8.31
CA LYS A 372 10.46 4.49 7.36
C LYS A 372 11.76 5.23 7.70
N LEU A 373 12.41 4.85 8.80
CA LEU A 373 13.78 5.27 9.12
C LEU A 373 14.74 4.40 8.33
N TRP A 374 15.30 4.98 7.29
CA TRP A 374 16.22 4.30 6.39
C TRP A 374 17.42 3.75 7.16
N SER A 375 17.58 2.42 7.12
CA SER A 375 18.84 1.66 7.36
C SER A 375 19.61 1.87 8.68
N ARG A 376 19.07 2.63 9.65
CA ARG A 376 19.62 2.78 11.00
C ARG A 376 18.47 2.89 11.99
N GLU A 377 18.57 2.22 13.15
CA GLU A 377 17.82 2.66 14.34
C GLU A 377 17.93 4.19 14.41
N LEU A 378 16.84 4.90 14.77
CA LEU A 378 16.91 6.33 15.09
C LEU A 378 18.20 6.52 15.88
N ILE A 379 19.15 7.26 15.32
CA ILE A 379 20.40 7.49 16.04
C ILE A 379 19.94 8.21 17.31
N GLN A 380 20.44 7.81 18.48
CA GLN A 380 20.04 8.42 19.75
C GLN A 380 20.01 9.96 19.65
N GLN A 381 20.91 10.54 18.86
CA GLN A 381 20.95 11.96 18.48
C GLN A 381 19.66 12.53 17.87
N GLU A 382 18.99 11.81 16.96
CA GLU A 382 17.72 12.27 16.35
C GLU A 382 16.60 12.29 17.39
N LEU A 383 16.54 11.27 18.26
CA LEU A 383 15.59 11.23 19.37
C LEU A 383 15.85 12.35 20.38
N ASP A 384 17.12 12.55 20.75
CA ASP A 384 17.53 13.63 21.65
C ASP A 384 17.12 15.00 21.07
N HIS A 385 17.33 15.20 19.77
CA HIS A 385 16.95 16.43 19.10
C HIS A 385 15.43 16.67 19.08
N VAL A 386 14.63 15.63 18.84
CA VAL A 386 13.15 15.72 18.93
C VAL A 386 12.73 16.12 20.34
N VAL A 387 13.32 15.51 21.37
CA VAL A 387 13.03 15.81 22.77
C VAL A 387 13.38 17.26 23.08
N GLU A 388 14.58 17.73 22.69
CA GLU A 388 15.02 19.12 22.87
C GLU A 388 14.05 20.15 22.24
N GLU A 389 13.56 19.89 21.02
CA GLU A 389 12.60 20.79 20.35
C GLU A 389 11.22 20.79 21.03
N LEU A 390 10.73 19.63 21.46
CA LEU A 390 9.45 19.48 22.14
C LEU A 390 9.49 20.04 23.58
N GLU A 391 10.61 19.94 24.27
CA GLU A 391 10.81 20.47 25.63
C GLU A 391 10.67 22.00 25.70
N LYS A 392 10.83 22.70 24.57
CA LYS A 392 10.57 24.16 24.47
C LYS A 392 9.11 24.50 24.74
N ILE A 393 8.18 23.55 24.54
CA ILE A 393 6.73 23.78 24.61
C ILE A 393 6.00 22.91 25.63
N ALA A 394 6.59 21.80 26.05
CA ALA A 394 5.97 20.79 26.93
C ALA A 394 7.02 20.07 27.79
N VAL A 395 6.57 19.27 28.75
CA VAL A 395 7.40 18.26 29.42
C VAL A 395 7.33 16.98 28.59
N VAL A 396 8.47 16.38 28.28
CA VAL A 396 8.54 15.22 27.39
C VAL A 396 9.11 14.02 28.14
N HIS A 397 8.45 12.87 28.01
CA HIS A 397 8.93 11.59 28.51
C HIS A 397 9.16 10.63 27.35
N LEU A 398 10.40 10.21 27.15
CA LEU A 398 10.78 9.26 26.11
C LEU A 398 10.89 7.85 26.72
N LEU A 399 10.14 6.91 26.14
CA LEU A 399 10.03 5.52 26.59
C LEU A 399 10.37 4.58 25.44
N GLN A 400 11.57 4.01 25.46
CA GLN A 400 12.04 3.01 24.51
C GLN A 400 11.61 1.58 24.92
N HIS A 401 11.83 0.62 24.02
CA HIS A 401 11.55 -0.80 24.25
C HIS A 401 10.09 -1.08 24.62
N ARG A 402 9.18 -0.49 23.83
CA ARG A 402 7.75 -0.74 23.91
C ARG A 402 7.31 -1.57 22.73
N SER A 403 6.17 -2.25 22.91
CA SER A 403 5.51 -3.05 21.88
C SER A 403 4.08 -2.61 21.73
N ILE A 404 3.59 -2.56 20.49
CA ILE A 404 2.16 -2.43 20.17
C ILE A 404 1.58 -3.82 19.94
N ILE A 405 0.56 -4.17 20.70
CA ILE A 405 -0.32 -5.31 20.43
C ILE A 405 -1.59 -4.75 19.79
N SER A 406 -1.82 -5.07 18.52
CA SER A 406 -3.00 -4.64 17.77
C SER A 406 -3.99 -5.79 17.68
N LEU A 407 -5.20 -5.54 18.18
CA LEU A 407 -6.35 -6.43 18.12
C LEU A 407 -7.23 -6.01 16.96
N ILE A 408 -7.26 -6.83 15.91
CA ILE A 408 -8.07 -6.58 14.71
C ILE A 408 -9.30 -7.45 14.78
N GLY A 409 -10.48 -6.84 14.79
CA GLY A 409 -11.74 -7.56 15.01
C GLY A 409 -12.99 -6.77 14.68
N ASN A 410 -14.13 -7.34 15.08
CA ASN A 410 -15.43 -6.76 14.83
C ASN A 410 -15.68 -5.57 15.77
N VAL A 411 -15.63 -4.36 15.23
CA VAL A 411 -15.85 -3.11 15.97
C VAL A 411 -17.22 -3.05 16.66
N GLN A 412 -18.24 -3.75 16.14
CA GLN A 412 -19.57 -3.81 16.77
C GLN A 412 -19.57 -4.56 18.11
N LYS A 413 -18.55 -5.39 18.36
CA LYS A 413 -18.35 -6.14 19.59
C LYS A 413 -17.14 -5.63 20.38
N SER A 414 -16.74 -4.37 20.18
CA SER A 414 -15.53 -3.76 20.77
C SER A 414 -15.48 -3.88 22.29
N SER A 415 -16.59 -3.61 22.99
CA SER A 415 -16.66 -3.72 24.46
C SER A 415 -16.32 -5.13 24.95
N LEU A 416 -16.83 -6.16 24.27
CA LEU A 416 -16.56 -7.56 24.61
C LEU A 416 -15.10 -7.95 24.32
N ILE A 417 -14.53 -7.44 23.24
CA ILE A 417 -13.12 -7.64 22.90
C ILE A 417 -12.24 -7.01 23.99
N LEU A 418 -12.53 -5.78 24.38
CA LEU A 418 -11.77 -5.06 25.41
C LEU A 418 -11.89 -5.73 26.78
N GLU A 419 -13.09 -6.08 27.22
CA GLU A 419 -13.31 -6.79 28.49
C GLU A 419 -12.46 -8.07 28.57
N LYS A 420 -12.55 -8.90 27.52
CA LYS A 420 -11.79 -10.15 27.47
C LYS A 420 -10.29 -9.92 27.40
N ALA A 421 -9.84 -8.96 26.60
CA ALA A 421 -8.42 -8.62 26.49
C ALA A 421 -7.86 -8.12 27.83
N PHE A 422 -8.52 -7.18 28.49
CA PHE A 422 -8.06 -6.64 29.78
C PHE A 422 -8.15 -7.66 30.91
N ASN A 423 -9.13 -8.57 30.91
CA ASN A 423 -9.16 -9.67 31.88
C ASN A 423 -7.93 -10.59 31.73
N VAL A 424 -7.55 -10.93 30.50
CA VAL A 424 -6.35 -11.72 30.22
C VAL A 424 -5.08 -10.98 30.64
N LEU A 425 -4.95 -9.70 30.30
CA LEU A 425 -3.78 -8.89 30.66
C LEU A 425 -3.67 -8.73 32.19
N HIS A 426 -4.78 -8.46 32.86
CA HIS A 426 -4.85 -8.35 34.32
C HIS A 426 -4.39 -9.64 35.02
N LYS A 427 -4.88 -10.81 34.57
CA LYS A 427 -4.44 -12.12 35.10
C LYS A 427 -2.96 -12.40 34.92
N ASN A 428 -2.33 -11.78 33.92
CA ASN A 428 -0.88 -11.89 33.67
C ASN A 428 -0.08 -10.77 34.36
N GLY A 429 -0.72 -9.87 35.10
CA GLY A 429 -0.05 -8.75 35.78
C GLY A 429 0.47 -7.67 34.83
N VAL A 430 -0.09 -7.58 33.62
CA VAL A 430 0.38 -6.68 32.57
C VAL A 430 -0.38 -5.36 32.64
N ASN A 431 0.36 -4.26 32.70
CA ASN A 431 -0.20 -2.91 32.68
C ASN A 431 -0.07 -2.30 31.29
N VAL A 432 -1.21 -2.00 30.66
CA VAL A 432 -1.25 -1.28 29.38
C VAL A 432 -0.90 0.19 29.63
N GLN A 433 0.04 0.71 28.85
CA GLN A 433 0.57 2.07 29.03
C GLN A 433 -0.14 3.10 28.16
N MET A 434 -0.60 2.68 26.98
CA MET A 434 -1.34 3.51 26.03
C MET A 434 -2.35 2.65 25.28
N ILE A 435 -3.54 3.21 25.06
CA ILE A 435 -4.60 2.60 24.26
C ILE A 435 -4.92 3.58 23.14
N SER A 436 -4.98 3.09 21.90
CA SER A 436 -5.43 3.89 20.75
C SER A 436 -6.45 3.10 19.94
N GLN A 437 -7.64 3.67 19.80
CA GLN A 437 -8.74 3.14 18.99
C GLN A 437 -9.42 4.29 18.26
N GLY A 438 -9.52 4.19 16.93
CA GLY A 438 -10.27 5.14 16.12
C GLY A 438 -11.78 4.88 16.16
N ALA A 439 -12.58 5.93 15.94
CA ALA A 439 -14.05 5.90 16.08
C ALA A 439 -14.78 4.80 15.27
N SER A 440 -14.23 4.40 14.12
CA SER A 440 -14.85 3.39 13.24
C SER A 440 -13.85 2.34 12.76
N LYS A 441 -12.75 2.16 13.49
CA LYS A 441 -11.67 1.27 13.06
C LYS A 441 -11.82 -0.12 13.67
N VAL A 442 -11.51 -1.12 12.86
CA VAL A 442 -11.45 -2.54 13.25
C VAL A 442 -10.24 -2.86 14.14
N ASN A 443 -9.37 -1.86 14.39
CA ASN A 443 -8.11 -2.01 15.10
C ASN A 443 -8.16 -1.31 16.47
N ILE A 444 -7.73 -2.04 17.51
CA ILE A 444 -7.48 -1.54 18.86
C ILE A 444 -6.01 -1.80 19.18
N SER A 445 -5.24 -0.75 19.40
CA SER A 445 -3.81 -0.84 19.68
C SER A 445 -3.54 -0.63 21.17
N LEU A 446 -2.78 -1.56 21.77
CA LEU A 446 -2.40 -1.56 23.17
C LEU A 446 -0.87 -1.53 23.27
N VAL A 447 -0.32 -0.53 23.97
CA VAL A 447 1.12 -0.43 24.19
C VAL A 447 1.49 -1.08 25.52
N VAL A 448 2.45 -2.00 25.47
CA VAL A 448 3.00 -2.74 26.61
C VAL A 448 4.53 -2.72 26.58
N ASN A 449 5.20 -3.24 27.62
CA ASN A 449 6.65 -3.40 27.58
C ASN A 449 7.06 -4.50 26.60
N ASP A 450 8.21 -4.36 25.94
CA ASP A 450 8.72 -5.39 25.02
C ASP A 450 8.97 -6.74 25.70
N SER A 451 9.37 -6.72 26.98
CA SER A 451 9.70 -7.92 27.77
C SER A 451 8.52 -8.86 27.96
N GLU A 452 7.30 -8.32 28.05
CA GLU A 452 6.06 -9.08 28.31
C GLU A 452 5.24 -9.31 27.03
N ALA A 453 5.52 -8.57 25.95
CA ALA A 453 4.68 -8.51 24.76
C ALA A 453 4.38 -9.89 24.11
N LYS A 454 5.40 -10.74 23.95
CA LYS A 454 5.21 -12.08 23.36
C LYS A 454 4.35 -12.99 24.24
N GLN A 455 4.47 -12.87 25.56
CA GLN A 455 3.61 -13.62 26.49
C GLN A 455 2.16 -13.14 26.41
N CYS A 456 1.95 -11.82 26.34
CA CYS A 456 0.62 -11.23 26.16
C CYS A 456 -0.05 -11.75 24.89
N VAL A 457 0.67 -11.76 23.76
CA VAL A 457 0.13 -12.24 22.48
C VAL A 457 -0.29 -13.71 22.57
N ARG A 458 0.52 -14.57 23.20
CA ARG A 458 0.17 -15.99 23.41
C ARG A 458 -1.07 -16.16 24.29
N ALA A 459 -1.15 -15.43 25.40
CA ALA A 459 -2.27 -15.49 26.32
C ALA A 459 -3.57 -14.99 25.67
N LEU A 460 -3.49 -13.88 24.93
CA LEU A 460 -4.61 -13.35 24.16
C LEU A 460 -5.03 -14.32 23.05
N HIS A 461 -4.08 -14.89 22.30
CA HIS A 461 -4.38 -15.87 21.25
C HIS A 461 -5.12 -17.09 21.82
N ALA A 462 -4.60 -17.65 22.91
CA ALA A 462 -5.24 -18.78 23.60
C ALA A 462 -6.65 -18.43 24.06
N ALA A 463 -6.86 -17.24 24.63
CA ALA A 463 -8.17 -16.81 25.08
C ALA A 463 -9.16 -16.61 23.93
N PHE A 464 -8.75 -16.00 22.81
CA PHE A 464 -9.66 -15.65 21.71
C PHE A 464 -9.92 -16.79 20.73
N PHE A 465 -8.92 -17.64 20.45
CA PHE A 465 -8.99 -18.61 19.35
C PHE A 465 -8.97 -20.09 19.80
N GLU A 466 -8.48 -20.39 21.01
CA GLU A 466 -8.30 -21.77 21.48
C GLU A 466 -9.35 -22.16 22.52
N ASN A 467 -9.53 -21.31 23.53
CA ASN A 467 -10.54 -21.49 24.57
C ASN A 467 -11.84 -20.88 24.06
N GLY A 468 -12.64 -21.71 23.36
CA GLY A 468 -13.98 -21.34 22.92
C GLY A 468 -14.74 -20.60 24.01
N PHE A 469 -15.44 -19.53 23.62
CA PHE A 469 -16.18 -18.68 24.55
C PHE A 469 -17.20 -19.57 25.27
N LYS A 470 -16.97 -19.87 26.56
CA LYS A 470 -18.05 -20.30 27.44
C LYS A 470 -18.89 -19.06 27.67
N ASP A 471 -20.01 -18.96 26.97
CA ASP A 471 -21.04 -17.94 27.24
C ASP A 471 -21.54 -18.16 28.68
N GLU A 472 -20.90 -17.59 29.69
CA GLU A 472 -21.42 -17.48 31.06
C GLU A 472 -22.42 -16.31 31.17
N ALA A 473 -23.27 -16.13 30.15
CA ALA A 473 -24.29 -15.09 30.12
C ALA A 473 -25.62 -15.60 29.53
N ARG A 474 -26.05 -16.81 29.92
CA ARG A 474 -27.40 -17.32 29.61
C ARG A 474 -28.10 -18.12 30.70
N GLU A 475 -27.61 -18.13 31.93
CA GLU A 475 -28.34 -18.65 33.09
C GLU A 475 -28.38 -17.57 34.16
N ASP A 476 -29.45 -16.76 34.17
CA ASP A 476 -29.91 -16.04 35.38
C ASP A 476 -31.29 -15.35 35.22
N VAL A 477 -32.09 -15.65 34.19
CA VAL A 477 -33.42 -14.99 33.99
C VAL A 477 -34.61 -15.95 33.96
N VAL A 478 -34.46 -17.25 34.27
CA VAL A 478 -35.61 -18.21 34.24
C VAL A 478 -35.78 -19.04 35.53
N GLN A 479 -35.30 -18.57 36.68
CA GLN A 479 -35.70 -19.13 37.98
C GLN A 479 -35.95 -18.04 39.03
N ASN A 480 -36.98 -17.22 38.81
CA ASN A 480 -37.68 -16.51 39.90
C ASN A 480 -39.12 -16.14 39.50
N GLY A 481 -39.80 -17.08 38.84
CA GLY A 481 -41.17 -16.91 38.34
C GLY A 481 -42.12 -18.02 38.79
N SER A 482 -42.08 -18.43 40.07
CA SER A 482 -43.17 -19.19 40.70
C SER A 482 -42.95 -19.30 42.21
N ALA A 483 -43.36 -18.27 42.97
CA ALA A 483 -43.93 -18.39 44.31
C ALA A 483 -44.09 -17.00 44.94
N LYS A 484 -45.33 -16.52 44.98
CA LYS A 484 -45.96 -15.63 45.98
C LYS A 484 -46.90 -14.61 45.31
N SER A 485 -48.11 -15.05 45.03
CA SER A 485 -49.28 -14.19 44.90
C SER A 485 -50.37 -14.69 45.86
N SER A 486 -50.27 -14.28 47.12
CA SER A 486 -51.40 -14.23 48.07
C SER A 486 -50.92 -13.55 49.34
N LEU A 487 -51.14 -12.24 49.42
CA LEU A 487 -51.60 -11.50 50.60
C LEU A 487 -51.64 -10.01 50.24
N PHE A 488 -52.66 -9.31 50.73
CA PHE A 488 -52.95 -7.88 50.61
C PHE A 488 -53.71 -7.42 49.37
N ALA A 489 -55.05 -7.46 49.45
CA ALA A 489 -55.92 -6.28 49.25
C ALA A 489 -57.40 -6.68 49.40
N ALA A 490 -57.93 -6.60 50.62
CA ALA A 490 -59.36 -6.47 50.87
C ALA A 490 -59.55 -5.75 52.20
N ASN A 491 -59.62 -4.41 52.13
CA ASN A 491 -60.23 -3.54 53.14
C ASN A 491 -60.51 -2.19 52.48
N GLY A 492 -61.78 -1.85 52.31
CA GLY A 492 -62.21 -0.52 51.89
C GLY A 492 -63.61 -0.50 51.28
N ALA A 493 -64.61 -0.43 52.17
CA ALA A 493 -66.00 0.05 52.01
C ALA A 493 -66.88 -0.57 50.91
#